data_AF-A0A212AEY4-F1
#
_entry.id   AF-A0A212AEY4-F1
#
_cell.length_a   1.000
_cell.length_b   1.000
_cell.length_c   1.000
_cell.angle_alpha   90.00
_cell.angle_beta   90.00
_cell.angle_gamma   90.00
#
_symmetry.space_group_name_H-M   'P 1'
#
loop_
_entity.id
_entity.type
_entity.pdbx_description
1 polymer ?
#
loop_
_entity_poly.entity_id
_entity_poly.type
_entity_poly.pdbx_seq_one_letter_code
_entity_poly.pdbx_strand_id
1 'polypeptide(L)' 'MESDADLQLILHVRNINEFLKGFLEATVEGLSPDARTHLEALIDTSNALLVALAAPPDGSRSLAQCELPSPSRLG' A
#
# COMPACT_ATOMS: atom_id res chain seq x y z
N MET A 1 -19.37 -16.04 -7.66
CA MET A 1 -19.54 -14.66 -8.19
C MET A 1 -18.90 -13.73 -7.16
N GLU A 2 -17.55 -13.74 -7.09
CA GLU A 2 -16.72 -12.96 -6.15
C GLU A 2 -15.95 -11.85 -6.89
N SER A 3 -16.06 -11.80 -8.21
CA SER A 3 -15.18 -11.01 -9.09
C SER A 3 -15.44 -9.50 -9.07
N ASP A 4 -16.62 -9.04 -8.64
CA ASP A 4 -16.97 -7.60 -8.69
C ASP A 4 -16.40 -6.84 -7.47
N ALA A 5 -16.53 -7.42 -6.28
CA ALA A 5 -16.00 -6.83 -5.04
C ALA A 5 -14.47 -6.82 -5.03
N ASP A 6 -13.82 -7.91 -5.47
CA ASP A 6 -12.36 -7.98 -5.59
C ASP A 6 -11.83 -6.96 -6.60
N LEU A 7 -12.51 -6.78 -7.75
CA LEU A 7 -12.16 -5.75 -8.73
C LEU A 7 -12.34 -4.33 -8.17
N GLN A 8 -13.44 -4.06 -7.47
CA GLN A 8 -13.66 -2.76 -6.83
C GLN A 8 -12.60 -2.46 -5.77
N LEU A 9 -12.20 -3.46 -4.98
CA LEU A 9 -11.12 -3.32 -3.99
C LEU A 9 -9.78 -3.02 -4.66
N ILE A 10 -9.42 -3.75 -5.72
CA ILE A 10 -8.19 -3.50 -6.50
C ILE A 10 -8.18 -2.08 -7.06
N LEU A 11 -9.28 -1.64 -7.67
CA LEU A 11 -9.39 -0.29 -8.22
C LEU A 11 -9.32 0.78 -7.13
N HIS A 12 -9.94 0.53 -5.97
CA HIS A 12 -9.92 1.45 -4.84
C HIS A 12 -8.52 1.62 -4.26
N VAL A 13 -7.80 0.53 -4.00
CA VAL A 13 -6.42 0.58 -3.48
C VAL A 13 -5.48 1.24 -4.51
N ARG A 14 -5.67 0.99 -5.80
CA ARG A 14 -4.89 1.64 -6.87
C ARG A 14 -5.09 3.15 -6.86
N ASN A 15 -6.33 3.63 -6.75
CA ASN A 15 -6.63 5.07 -6.69
C ASN A 15 -6.00 5.74 -5.47
N ILE A 16 -6.02 5.08 -4.31
CA ILE A 16 -5.35 5.58 -3.10
C ILE A 16 -3.83 5.71 -3.35
N ASN A 17 -3.19 4.72 -3.95
CA ASN A 17 -1.74 4.77 -4.21
C ASN A 17 -1.35 5.88 -5.18
N GLU A 18 -2.12 6.09 -6.24
CA GLU A 18 -1.90 7.20 -7.18
C GLU A 18 -2.06 8.55 -6.48
N PHE A 19 -3.07 8.68 -5.61
CA PHE A 19 -3.24 9.89 -4.79
C PHE A 19 -2.05 10.12 -3.84
N LEU A 20 -1.61 9.09 -3.12
CA LEU A 20 -0.50 9.20 -2.17
C LEU A 20 0.82 9.54 -2.87
N LYS A 21 1.07 8.98 -4.06
CA LYS A 21 2.23 9.34 -4.90
C LYS A 21 2.15 10.79 -5.35
N GLY A 22 1.02 11.22 -5.91
CA GLY A 22 0.83 12.61 -6.33
C GLY A 22 0.96 13.59 -5.16
N PHE A 23 0.46 13.22 -3.98
CA PHE A 23 0.64 14.00 -2.76
C PHE A 23 2.11 14.09 -2.36
N LEU A 24 2.86 12.98 -2.39
CA LEU A 24 4.28 12.97 -2.07
C LEU A 24 5.09 13.84 -3.05
N GLU A 25 4.80 13.74 -4.34
CA GLU A 25 5.45 14.53 -5.40
C GLU A 25 5.11 16.02 -5.31
N ALA A 26 3.89 16.37 -4.88
CA ALA A 26 3.48 17.76 -4.71
C ALA A 26 4.01 18.39 -3.40
N THR A 27 4.32 17.58 -2.37
CA THR A 27 4.61 18.05 -1.01
C THR A 27 6.10 17.99 -0.65
N VAL A 28 6.98 18.23 -1.62
CA VAL A 28 8.45 18.11 -1.48
C VAL A 28 9.04 18.96 -0.35
N GLU A 29 8.43 20.11 -0.03
CA GLU A 29 8.95 21.06 0.98
C GLU A 29 8.20 21.03 2.33
N GLY A 30 7.09 20.27 2.44
CA GLY A 30 6.20 20.33 3.61
C GLY A 30 6.25 19.12 4.55
N LEU A 31 6.82 18.00 4.11
CA LEU A 31 6.91 16.77 4.90
C LEU A 31 8.25 16.72 5.64
N SER A 32 8.19 16.38 6.93
CA SER A 32 9.41 15.99 7.65
C SER A 32 10.01 14.72 7.01
N PRO A 33 11.33 14.49 7.14
CA PRO A 33 11.97 13.27 6.62
C PRO A 33 11.29 11.98 7.10
N ASP A 34 10.86 11.95 8.36
CA ASP A 34 10.13 10.81 8.93
C ASP A 34 8.73 10.64 8.33
N ALA A 35 7.99 11.74 8.17
CA ALA A 35 6.65 11.69 7.56
C ALA A 35 6.72 11.23 6.10
N ARG A 36 7.75 11.68 5.38
CA ARG A 36 8.05 11.22 4.02
C ARG A 36 8.35 9.72 3.99
N THR A 37 9.24 9.25 4.87
CA THR A 37 9.60 7.83 4.97
C THR A 37 8.39 6.95 5.27
N HIS A 38 7.53 7.37 6.21
CA HIS A 38 6.30 6.64 6.52
C HIS A 38 5.32 6.62 5.35
N LEU A 39 5.22 7.72 4.59
CA LEU A 39 4.34 7.80 3.42
C LEU A 39 4.84 6.91 2.28
N GLU A 40 6.14 6.90 2.01
CA GLU A 40 6.78 6.00 1.04
C GLU A 40 6.55 4.52 1.44
N ALA A 41 6.77 4.16 2.70
CA ALA A 41 6.49 2.81 3.21
C ALA A 41 5.02 2.40 3.10
N LEU A 42 4.09 3.34 3.30
CA LEU A 42 2.65 3.10 3.13
C LEU A 42 2.29 2.82 1.66
N ILE A 43 2.88 3.58 0.73
CA ILE A 43 2.70 3.37 -0.71
C ILE A 43 3.23 1.98 -1.12
N ASP A 44 4.42 1.60 -0.64
CA ASP A 44 5.02 0.30 -0.95
C ASP A 44 4.19 -0.87 -0.42
N THR A 45 3.75 -0.79 0.84
CA THR A 45 2.88 -1.80 1.45
C THR A 45 1.56 -1.94 0.70
N SER A 46 0.98 -0.81 0.29
CA SER A 46 -0.28 -0.80 -0.46
C SER A 46 -0.11 -1.34 -1.89
N ASN A 47 1.05 -1.14 -2.52
CA ASN A 47 1.37 -1.77 -3.80
C ASN A 47 1.55 -3.29 -3.66
N ALA A 48 2.16 -3.76 -2.58
CA ALA A 48 2.25 -5.20 -2.29
C ALA A 48 0.86 -5.83 -2.11
N LEU A 49 -0.05 -5.13 -1.43
CA LEU A 49 -1.45 -5.56 -1.30
C LEU A 49 -2.15 -5.65 -2.66
N LEU A 50 -1.95 -4.69 -3.56
CA LEU A 50 -2.49 -4.75 -4.92
C LEU A 50 -2.03 -5.99 -5.68
N VAL A 51 -0.74 -6.32 -5.59
CA VAL A 51 -0.19 -7.52 -6.23
C VAL A 51 -0.82 -8.79 -5.64
N ALA A 52 -0.99 -8.84 -4.32
CA ALA A 52 -1.62 -9.97 -3.65
C ALA A 52 -3.12 -10.13 -4.00
N LEU A 53 -3.83 -9.02 -4.18
CA LEU A 53 -5.24 -9.01 -4.57
C LEU A 53 -5.44 -9.34 -6.06
N ALA A 54 -4.53 -8.89 -6.92
CA ALA A 54 -4.57 -9.13 -8.36
C ALA A 54 -4.04 -10.52 -8.76
N ALA A 55 -3.32 -11.21 -7.87
CA ALA A 55 -2.89 -12.58 -8.09
C ALA A 55 -4.11 -13.52 -8.21
N PRO A 56 -4.14 -14.44 -9.19
CA PRO A 56 -5.20 -15.42 -9.31
C PRO A 56 -5.29 -16.26 -8.01
N PRO A 57 -6.50 -16.71 -7.63
CA PRO A 57 -6.73 -17.47 -6.41
C PRO A 57 -6.21 -18.91 -6.54
N ASP A 58 -4.92 -19.10 -6.79
CA ASP A 58 -4.27 -20.40 -6.66
C ASP A 58 -3.94 -20.64 -5.18
N GLY A 59 -4.94 -21.13 -4.44
CA GLY A 59 -4.81 -22.00 -3.26
C GLY A 59 -3.97 -21.57 -2.06
N SER A 60 -3.34 -20.40 -2.05
CA SER A 60 -2.45 -19.96 -0.98
C SER A 60 -2.41 -18.43 -0.91
N ARG A 61 -3.56 -17.80 -0.63
CA ARG A 61 -3.62 -16.42 -0.13
C ARG A 61 -3.01 -16.39 1.29
N SER A 62 -1.67 -16.43 1.39
CA SER A 62 -0.98 -16.12 2.64
C SER A 62 -0.84 -14.61 2.74
N LEU A 63 -1.87 -13.95 3.27
CA LEU A 63 -1.83 -12.53 3.68
C LEU A 63 -0.86 -12.28 4.86
N ALA A 64 -0.18 -13.33 5.35
CA ALA A 64 0.71 -13.28 6.50
C ALA A 64 2.06 -12.56 6.25
N GLN A 65 2.32 -12.03 5.05
CA GLN A 65 3.58 -11.34 4.73
C GLN A 65 3.47 -9.82 4.58
N CYS A 66 2.29 -9.21 4.79
CA CYS A 66 2.23 -7.77 5.06
C CYS A 66 2.57 -7.50 6.53
N GLU A 67 3.77 -7.88 6.96
CA GLU A 67 4.33 -7.36 8.20
C GLU A 67 4.60 -5.87 7.97
N LEU A 68 3.73 -5.01 8.51
CA LEU A 68 4.00 -3.58 8.63
C LEU A 68 5.35 -3.41 9.33
N PRO A 69 6.24 -2.52 8.85
CA PRO A 69 7.44 -2.20 9.59
C PRO A 69 7.03 -1.73 10.98
N SER A 70 7.37 -2.53 11.99
CA SER A 70 7.12 -2.17 13.38
C SER A 70 7.94 -0.92 13.71
N PRO A 71 7.33 0.16 14.21
CA PRO A 71 8.07 1.34 14.67
C PRO A 71 8.75 1.02 16.00
N SER A 72 9.79 0.20 15.97
CA SER A 72 10.58 -0.16 17.15
C SER A 72 12.07 -0.06 16.83
N ARG A 73 12.61 1.15 16.97
CA ARG A 73 13.86 1.47 17.69
C ARG A 73 14.13 2.98 17.70
N LEU A 74 13.34 3.71 18.48
CA LEU A 74 13.83 4.88 19.21
C LEU A 74 14.22 4.39 20.60
N GLY A 75 15.49 4.03 20.74
CA GLY A 75 16.12 3.54 21.96
C GLY A 75 17.61 3.33 21.74
#